data_AF-A0A9W6V766-F1
#
_entry.id   AF-A0A9W6V766-F1
#
_cell.length_a   1.000
_cell.length_b   1.000
_cell.length_c   1.000
_cell.angle_alpha   90.00
_cell.angle_beta   90.00
_cell.angle_gamma   90.00
#
_symmetry.space_group_name_H-M   'P 1'
#
loop_
_entity.id
_entity.type
_entity.pdbx_description
1 polymer ?
#
loop_
_entity_poly.entity_id
_entity_poly.type
_entity_poly.pdbx_seq_one_letter_code
_entity_poly.pdbx_strand_id
1 'polypeptide(L)'
;MAAKEANETAKQANATADAVAAIERARWHHDLTPQLAVTITPAGVGAEQAYLRLTFEGPASLERLDEVEIIIRDDGYSRPPSPTGSPTQEEIDAQVWGPYRFRPGIDQASADGRSVPPAAVELGEWRQLLLERTRSPQWQGPNSDDH
;
A
#
# COMPACT_ATOMS: atom_id res chain seq x y z
N MET A 1 -48.60 30.53 -21.18
CA MET A 1 -48.48 29.16 -20.63
C MET A 1 -47.25 28.44 -21.17
N ALA A 2 -47.00 28.42 -22.49
CA ALA A 2 -45.82 27.78 -23.10
C ALA A 2 -44.43 28.12 -22.49
N ALA A 3 -44.18 29.38 -22.08
CA ALA A 3 -42.89 29.76 -21.49
C ALA A 3 -42.63 29.15 -20.09
N LYS A 4 -43.69 28.84 -19.34
CA LYS A 4 -43.59 28.22 -18.01
C LYS A 4 -43.32 26.73 -18.13
N GLU A 5 -44.02 26.06 -19.03
CA GLU A 5 -43.80 24.65 -19.38
C GLU A 5 -42.38 24.42 -19.91
N ALA A 6 -41.90 25.28 -20.81
CA ALA A 6 -40.53 25.19 -21.33
C ALA A 6 -39.46 25.33 -20.23
N ASN A 7 -39.66 26.20 -19.25
CA ASN A 7 -38.74 26.39 -18.12
C ASN A 7 -38.76 25.19 -17.16
N GLU A 8 -39.93 24.59 -16.92
CA GLU A 8 -40.07 23.37 -16.12
C GLU A 8 -39.40 22.17 -16.81
N THR A 9 -39.59 22.01 -18.13
CA THR A 9 -38.89 20.98 -18.91
C THR A 9 -37.37 21.17 -18.88
N ALA A 10 -36.88 22.41 -19.02
CA ALA A 10 -35.45 22.71 -18.95
C ALA A 10 -34.84 22.37 -17.57
N LYS A 11 -35.55 22.67 -16.48
CA LYS A 11 -35.11 22.31 -15.12
C LYS A 11 -35.08 20.79 -14.91
N GLN A 12 -36.10 20.10 -15.39
CA GLN A 12 -36.16 18.64 -15.31
C GLN A 12 -35.01 17.99 -16.10
N ALA A 13 -34.73 18.49 -17.31
CA ALA A 13 -33.63 18.02 -18.15
C ALA A 13 -32.26 18.26 -17.49
N ASN A 14 -32.05 19.45 -16.89
CA ASN A 14 -30.81 19.73 -16.16
C ASN A 14 -30.62 18.80 -14.95
N ALA A 15 -31.67 18.56 -14.16
CA ALA A 15 -31.59 17.65 -13.02
C ALA A 15 -31.28 16.20 -13.46
N THR A 16 -31.83 15.75 -14.59
CA THR A 16 -31.49 14.44 -15.17
C THR A 16 -30.04 14.41 -15.67
N ALA A 17 -29.57 15.46 -16.34
CA ALA A 17 -28.20 15.57 -16.81
C ALA A 17 -27.20 15.52 -15.64
N ASP A 18 -27.48 16.21 -14.54
CA ASP A 18 -26.66 16.20 -13.32
C ASP A 18 -26.62 14.80 -12.69
N ALA A 19 -27.76 14.10 -12.62
CA ALA A 19 -27.82 12.74 -12.09
C ALA A 19 -27.03 11.75 -12.96
N VAL A 20 -27.15 11.83 -14.29
CA VAL A 20 -26.38 11.01 -15.22
C VAL A 20 -24.88 11.30 -15.10
N ALA A 21 -24.49 12.58 -15.02
CA ALA A 21 -23.09 12.96 -14.85
C ALA A 21 -22.50 12.45 -13.52
N ALA A 22 -23.29 12.41 -12.44
CA ALA A 22 -22.86 11.83 -11.17
C ALA A 22 -22.65 10.31 -11.26
N ILE A 23 -23.56 9.60 -11.95
CA ILE A 23 -23.45 8.15 -12.18
C ILE A 23 -22.22 7.83 -13.03
N GLU A 24 -22.00 8.55 -14.13
CA GLU A 24 -20.83 8.36 -14.99
C GLU A 24 -19.53 8.62 -14.24
N ARG A 25 -19.49 9.67 -13.39
CA ARG A 25 -18.32 9.95 -12.54
C ARG A 25 -18.04 8.81 -11.55
N ALA A 26 -19.08 8.27 -10.92
CA ALA A 26 -18.93 7.14 -10.00
C ALA A 26 -18.48 5.86 -10.74
N ARG A 27 -19.02 5.62 -11.94
CA ARG A 27 -18.63 4.50 -12.80
C ARG A 27 -17.17 4.62 -13.23
N TRP A 28 -16.75 5.79 -13.71
CA TRP A 28 -15.36 6.06 -14.06
C TRP A 28 -14.42 5.86 -12.88
N HIS A 29 -14.81 6.30 -11.68
CA HIS A 29 -14.01 6.05 -10.48
C HIS A 29 -13.86 4.55 -10.21
N HIS A 30 -14.95 3.78 -10.32
CA HIS A 30 -14.90 2.33 -10.14
C HIS A 30 -14.03 1.63 -11.19
N ASP A 31 -14.19 2.01 -12.46
CA ASP A 31 -13.48 1.44 -13.60
C ASP A 31 -11.99 1.84 -13.65
N LEU A 32 -11.55 2.83 -12.87
CA LEU A 32 -10.16 3.32 -12.83
C LEU A 32 -9.48 3.15 -11.48
N THR A 33 -10.11 2.51 -10.49
CA THR A 33 -9.47 2.24 -9.19
C THR A 33 -8.83 0.85 -9.20
N PRO A 34 -7.50 0.73 -9.13
CA PRO A 34 -6.83 -0.57 -9.08
C PRO A 34 -7.24 -1.39 -7.84
N GLN A 35 -7.42 -2.67 -8.04
CA GLN A 35 -7.71 -3.67 -7.02
C GLN A 35 -6.46 -4.54 -6.84
N LEU A 36 -5.83 -4.41 -5.68
CA LEU A 36 -4.58 -5.10 -5.35
C LEU A 36 -4.82 -6.05 -4.17
N ALA A 37 -4.45 -7.31 -4.33
CA ALA A 37 -4.40 -8.26 -3.23
C ALA A 37 -2.95 -8.40 -2.75
N VAL A 38 -2.73 -8.21 -1.45
CA VAL A 38 -1.41 -8.35 -0.82
C VAL A 38 -1.49 -9.39 0.28
N THR A 39 -0.64 -10.41 0.18
CA THR A 39 -0.53 -11.48 1.17
C THR A 39 0.92 -11.65 1.61
N ILE A 40 1.12 -11.91 2.90
CA ILE A 40 2.44 -12.23 3.45
C ILE A 40 2.39 -13.64 4.02
N THR A 41 3.28 -14.51 3.55
CA THR A 41 3.33 -15.92 3.98
C THR A 41 4.73 -16.25 4.50
N PRO A 42 4.89 -16.69 5.76
CA PRO A 42 6.17 -17.19 6.26
C PRO A 42 6.69 -18.35 5.41
N ALA A 43 8.01 -18.43 5.19
CA ALA A 43 8.62 -19.51 4.41
C ALA A 43 8.51 -20.90 5.10
N GLY A 44 8.08 -20.93 6.36
CA GLY A 44 7.87 -22.11 7.16
C GLY A 44 7.56 -21.75 8.62
N VAL A 45 7.23 -22.75 9.44
CA VAL A 45 7.04 -22.56 10.88
C VAL A 45 8.37 -22.12 11.51
N GLY A 46 8.38 -20.97 12.19
CA GLY A 46 9.60 -20.41 12.79
C GLY A 46 10.61 -19.86 11.79
N ALA A 47 10.23 -19.64 10.53
CA ALA A 47 11.14 -19.09 9.54
C ALA A 47 11.42 -17.61 9.79
N GLU A 48 12.70 -17.24 9.63
CA GLU A 48 13.17 -15.85 9.62
C GLU A 48 12.83 -15.10 8.32
N GLN A 49 12.26 -15.81 7.35
CA GLN A 49 11.92 -15.29 6.03
C GLN A 49 10.43 -15.46 5.76
N ALA A 50 9.89 -14.50 5.00
CA ALA A 50 8.53 -14.55 4.50
C ALA A 50 8.49 -14.05 3.05
N TYR A 51 7.43 -14.38 2.34
CA TYR A 51 7.18 -13.91 0.98
C TYR A 51 5.98 -12.98 1.00
N LEU A 52 6.15 -11.76 0.50
CA LEU A 52 5.04 -10.89 0.13
C LEU A 52 4.65 -11.19 -1.30
N ARG A 53 3.37 -11.50 -1.54
CA ARG A 53 2.78 -11.62 -2.86
C ARG A 53 1.79 -10.49 -3.08
N LEU A 54 2.05 -9.67 -4.09
CA LEU A 54 1.13 -8.66 -4.60
C LEU A 54 0.54 -9.17 -5.93
N THR A 55 -0.79 -9.15 -6.04
CA THR A 55 -1.52 -9.54 -7.26
C THR A 55 -2.35 -8.35 -7.71
N PHE A 56 -2.34 -8.06 -9.01
CA PHE A 56 -3.24 -7.07 -9.60
C PHE A 56 -4.50 -7.77 -10.12
N GLU A 57 -5.63 -7.57 -9.42
CA GLU A 57 -6.87 -8.33 -9.64
C GLU A 57 -7.86 -7.63 -10.57
N GLY A 58 -7.70 -6.33 -10.82
CA GLY A 58 -8.60 -5.58 -11.68
C GLY A 58 -8.63 -4.08 -11.36
N PRO A 59 -9.58 -3.33 -11.94
CA PRO A 59 -10.62 -3.78 -12.88
C PRO A 59 -10.05 -4.10 -14.27
N ALA A 60 -10.81 -4.87 -15.07
CA ALA A 60 -10.38 -5.28 -16.43
C ALA A 60 -10.16 -4.12 -17.41
N SER A 61 -10.73 -2.95 -17.13
CA SER A 61 -10.49 -1.69 -17.83
C SER A 61 -9.06 -1.17 -17.65
N LEU A 62 -8.37 -1.61 -16.59
CA LEU A 62 -6.96 -1.37 -16.37
C LEU A 62 -6.21 -2.67 -16.71
N GLU A 63 -5.73 -2.77 -17.95
CA GLU A 63 -4.96 -3.94 -18.40
C GLU A 63 -3.60 -4.06 -17.70
N ARG A 64 -3.05 -2.92 -17.24
CA ARG A 64 -1.75 -2.81 -16.59
C ARG A 64 -1.68 -1.65 -15.61
N LEU A 65 -0.87 -1.79 -14.58
CA LEU A 65 -0.34 -0.68 -13.78
C LEU A 65 1.12 -0.42 -14.18
N ASP A 66 1.44 0.79 -14.63
CA ASP A 66 2.80 1.12 -15.07
C ASP A 66 3.80 1.16 -13.92
N GLU A 67 3.36 1.63 -12.75
CA GLU A 67 4.18 1.73 -11.55
C GLU A 67 3.37 1.33 -10.31
N VAL A 68 3.82 0.25 -9.65
CA VAL A 68 3.32 -0.17 -8.34
C VAL A 68 4.45 -0.03 -7.33
N GLU A 69 4.28 0.91 -6.40
CA GLU A 69 5.18 1.14 -5.28
C GLU A 69 4.70 0.39 -4.03
N ILE A 70 5.63 -0.24 -3.31
CA ILE A 70 5.35 -0.94 -2.05
C ILE A 70 6.31 -0.42 -0.98
N ILE A 71 5.75 0.12 0.10
CA ILE A 71 6.49 0.69 1.23
C ILE A 71 5.98 0.09 2.53
N ILE A 72 6.91 -0.34 3.39
CA ILE A 72 6.61 -0.77 4.76
C ILE A 72 6.53 0.47 5.65
N ARG A 73 5.35 0.70 6.21
CA ARG A 73 5.06 1.77 7.16
C ARG A 73 5.09 1.23 8.59
N ASP A 74 5.40 2.11 9.54
CA ASP A 74 5.41 1.79 10.98
C ASP A 74 4.10 2.15 11.68
N ASP A 75 2.98 2.08 10.94
CA ASP A 75 1.68 2.43 11.47
C ASP A 75 1.32 1.48 12.62
N GLY A 76 1.01 2.04 13.79
CA GLY A 76 0.49 1.27 14.94
C GLY A 76 1.54 0.57 15.80
N TYR A 77 2.84 0.71 15.53
CA TYR A 77 3.90 0.19 16.41
C TYR A 77 4.36 1.27 17.39
N SER A 78 4.30 0.98 18.70
CA SER A 78 4.87 1.85 19.71
C SER A 78 6.40 1.82 19.59
N ARG A 79 7.00 2.99 19.39
CA ARG A 79 8.44 3.16 19.55
C ARG A 79 8.74 2.88 21.03
N PRO A 80 9.48 1.81 21.39
CA PRO A 80 9.80 1.53 22.78
C PRO A 80 10.58 2.72 23.36
N PRO A 81 10.45 3.00 24.67
CA PRO A 81 11.17 4.08 25.32
C PRO A 81 12.68 3.88 25.12
N SER A 82 13.37 4.94 24.68
CA SER A 82 14.78 4.91 24.28
C SER A 82 15.68 4.26 25.34
N PRO A 83 16.34 3.12 25.06
CA PRO A 83 17.36 2.56 25.94
C PRO A 83 18.75 3.05 25.54
N THR A 84 19.70 2.88 26.48
CA THR A 84 21.11 3.30 26.51
C THR A 84 21.82 3.48 25.15
N GLY A 85 22.33 4.69 24.93
CA GLY A 85 22.85 5.17 23.65
C GLY A 85 21.84 6.14 23.06
N SER A 86 22.25 7.35 22.69
CA SER A 86 21.35 8.34 22.11
C SER A 86 21.36 8.19 20.59
N PRO A 87 20.51 7.33 19.98
CA PRO A 87 20.41 7.27 18.54
C PRO A 87 19.99 8.63 17.99
N THR A 88 20.49 8.95 16.81
CA THR A 88 20.06 10.11 16.04
C THR A 88 18.62 9.89 15.54
N GLN A 89 17.93 10.98 15.22
CA GLN A 89 16.58 10.90 14.64
C GLN A 89 16.60 10.14 13.29
N GLU A 90 17.68 10.29 12.52
CA GLU A 90 17.88 9.57 11.25
C GLU A 90 17.95 8.05 11.45
N GLU A 91 18.68 7.58 12.47
CA GLU A 91 18.74 6.14 12.81
C GLU A 91 17.38 5.59 13.25
N ILE A 92 16.60 6.38 14.00
CA ILE A 92 15.24 6.01 14.42
C ILE A 92 14.30 5.89 13.21
N ASP A 93 14.37 6.84 12.27
CA ASP A 93 13.50 6.85 11.10
C ASP A 93 13.91 5.80 10.06
N ALA A 94 15.18 5.41 9.99
CA ALA A 94 15.63 4.30 9.17
C ALA A 94 15.19 2.92 9.70
N GLN A 95 14.86 2.80 11.00
CA GLN A 95 14.45 1.52 11.59
C GLN A 95 13.01 1.16 11.19
N VAL A 96 12.81 -0.01 10.56
CA VAL A 96 11.49 -0.64 10.45
C VAL A 96 11.06 -1.15 11.82
N TRP A 97 9.84 -0.89 12.24
CA TRP A 97 9.31 -1.28 13.55
C TRP A 97 8.37 -2.47 13.49
N GLY A 98 7.88 -2.80 12.29
CA GLY A 98 7.08 -4.00 12.04
C GLY A 98 7.90 -5.31 12.08
N PRO A 99 7.24 -6.47 12.11
CA PRO A 99 7.87 -7.79 12.28
C PRO A 99 8.75 -8.22 11.11
N TYR A 100 8.52 -7.66 9.92
CA TYR A 100 9.25 -7.96 8.70
C TYR A 100 9.68 -6.68 7.99
N ARG A 101 10.80 -6.77 7.28
CA ARG A 101 11.28 -5.79 6.31
C ARG A 101 11.60 -6.47 4.98
N PHE A 102 11.70 -5.72 3.89
CA PHE A 102 12.27 -6.27 2.65
C PHE A 102 13.72 -6.66 2.89
N ARG A 103 14.13 -7.81 2.34
CA ARG A 103 15.50 -8.29 2.51
C ARG A 103 16.47 -7.43 1.70
N PRO A 104 17.37 -6.65 2.34
CA PRO A 104 18.29 -5.79 1.61
C PRO A 104 19.19 -6.59 0.66
N GLY A 105 19.42 -6.07 -0.54
CA GLY A 105 20.21 -6.73 -1.59
C GLY A 105 19.47 -7.81 -2.39
N ILE A 106 18.20 -8.08 -2.08
CA ILE A 106 17.29 -8.90 -2.90
C ILE A 106 16.16 -7.99 -3.40
N ASP A 107 15.63 -8.27 -4.60
CA ASP A 107 14.55 -7.48 -5.23
C ASP A 107 14.85 -5.97 -5.32
N GLN A 108 16.13 -5.60 -5.28
CA GLN A 108 16.64 -4.23 -5.20
C GLN A 108 16.09 -3.44 -4.01
N ALA A 109 15.74 -4.13 -2.91
CA ALA A 109 15.29 -3.50 -1.68
C ALA A 109 16.31 -2.47 -1.19
N SER A 110 15.78 -1.36 -0.69
CA SER A 110 16.52 -0.31 0.01
C SER A 110 17.34 -0.88 1.17
N ALA A 111 18.40 -0.18 1.55
CA ALA A 111 19.33 -0.63 2.58
C ALA A 111 18.67 -0.78 3.96
N ASP A 112 17.66 0.04 4.26
CA ASP A 112 16.84 -0.03 5.46
C ASP A 112 15.75 -1.13 5.38
N GLY A 113 15.48 -1.65 4.18
CA GLY A 113 14.47 -2.67 3.91
C GLY A 113 13.05 -2.12 3.89
N ARG A 114 12.84 -0.80 3.72
CA ARG A 114 11.50 -0.18 3.74
C ARG A 114 10.78 -0.26 2.41
N SER A 115 11.51 -0.12 1.32
CA SER A 115 10.96 -0.01 -0.03
C SER A 115 11.70 -0.89 -1.02
N VAL A 116 11.01 -1.19 -2.12
CA VAL A 116 11.57 -1.75 -3.34
C VAL A 116 11.26 -0.80 -4.50
N PRO A 117 12.04 -0.83 -5.60
CA PRO A 117 11.72 -0.02 -6.76
C PRO A 117 10.31 -0.30 -7.29
N PRO A 118 9.60 0.75 -7.76
CA PRO A 118 8.35 0.58 -8.48
C PRO A 118 8.54 -0.36 -9.66
N ALA A 119 7.52 -1.17 -9.93
CA ALA A 119 7.51 -2.06 -11.08
C ALA A 119 6.12 -2.08 -11.71
N ALA A 120 6.08 -2.32 -13.03
CA ALA A 120 4.85 -2.56 -13.74
C ALA A 120 4.26 -3.93 -13.35
N VAL A 121 2.93 -4.01 -13.30
CA VAL A 121 2.20 -5.26 -13.05
C VAL A 121 1.02 -5.34 -14.02
N GLU A 122 1.00 -6.40 -14.81
CA GLU A 122 -0.10 -6.70 -15.75
C GLU A 122 -1.30 -7.31 -14.99
N LEU A 123 -2.50 -7.15 -15.54
CA LEU A 123 -3.71 -7.71 -14.95
C LEU A 123 -3.63 -9.23 -14.83
N GLY A 124 -3.90 -9.76 -13.64
CA GLY A 124 -3.81 -11.19 -13.32
C GLY A 124 -2.40 -11.69 -13.01
N GLU A 125 -1.38 -10.88 -13.25
CA GLU A 125 -0.01 -11.19 -12.85
C GLU A 125 0.21 -10.88 -11.36
N TRP A 126 1.29 -11.46 -10.84
CA TRP A 126 1.71 -11.27 -9.46
C TRP A 126 3.21 -11.01 -9.35
N ARG A 127 3.57 -10.24 -8.33
CA ARG A 127 4.95 -9.98 -7.92
C ARG A 127 5.18 -10.61 -6.56
N GLN A 128 6.27 -11.34 -6.41
CA GLN A 128 6.73 -11.85 -5.12
C GLN A 128 7.98 -11.12 -4.68
N LEU A 129 8.02 -10.75 -3.41
CA LEU A 129 9.13 -10.06 -2.76
C LEU A 129 9.57 -10.82 -1.53
N LEU A 130 10.89 -10.92 -1.34
CA LEU A 130 11.45 -11.58 -0.17
C LEU A 130 11.52 -10.63 1.02
N LEU A 131 10.91 -11.06 2.11
CA LEU A 131 10.98 -10.41 3.41
C LEU A 131 11.89 -11.20 4.35
N GLU A 132 12.50 -10.49 5.28
CA GLU A 132 13.19 -11.07 6.44
C GLU A 132 12.65 -10.48 7.75
N ARG A 133 12.80 -11.21 8.85
CA ARG A 133 12.48 -10.73 10.19
C ARG A 133 13.26 -9.46 10.49
N THR A 134 12.54 -8.44 10.93
CA THR A 134 13.16 -7.20 11.38
C THR A 134 13.99 -7.47 12.62
N ARG A 135 15.23 -6.98 12.63
CA ARG A 135 16.12 -7.09 13.78
C ARG A 135 15.89 -5.91 14.70
N SER A 136 15.95 -6.18 16.00
CA SER A 136 16.00 -5.10 17.00
C SER A 136 17.20 -4.19 16.71
N PRO A 137 17.01 -2.87 16.80
CA PRO A 137 18.11 -1.95 16.57
C PRO A 137 19.17 -2.10 17.65
N GLN A 138 20.44 -1.85 17.31
CA GLN A 138 21.58 -2.12 18.20
C GLN A 138 21.58 -1.28 19.48
N TRP A 139 20.90 -0.13 19.49
CA TRP A 139 20.74 0.74 20.67
C TRP A 139 19.62 0.30 21.62
N GLN A 140 18.74 -0.61 21.18
CA GLN A 140 17.90 -1.38 22.08
C GLN A 140 18.73 -2.59 22.50
N GLY A 141 19.30 -2.55 23.71
CA GLY A 141 20.09 -3.66 24.24
C GLY A 141 19.34 -5.00 24.19
N PRO A 142 20.03 -6.12 24.44
CA PRO A 142 19.39 -7.43 24.49
C PRO A 142 18.32 -7.43 25.61
N ASN A 143 17.06 -7.56 25.20
CA ASN A 143 15.83 -7.60 25.99
C ASN A 143 15.14 -6.25 26.26
N SER A 144 14.07 -6.03 25.50
CA SER A 144 12.82 -5.47 26.02
C SER A 144 11.64 -6.25 25.42
N ASP A 145 11.67 -7.57 25.58
CA ASP A 145 10.45 -8.40 25.61
C ASP A 145 10.04 -8.46 27.09
N ASP A 146 9.15 -7.58 27.52
CA ASP A 146 8.31 -7.83 28.69
C ASP A 146 6.99 -7.07 28.54
N HIS A 147 5.92 -7.86 28.47
CA HIS A 147 4.47 -7.56 28.53
C HIS A 147 3.72 -7.06 27.28
#